data_AF-X1T0B5-F1
#
_entry.id   AF-X1T0B5-F1
#
_cell.length_a   1.000
_cell.length_b   1.000
_cell.length_c   1.000
_cell.angle_alpha   90.00
_cell.angle_beta   90.00
_cell.angle_gamma   90.00
#
_symmetry.space_group_name_H-M   'P 1'
#
loop_
_entity.id
_entity.type
_entity.pdbx_description
1 polymer ?
#
loop_
_entity_poly.entity_id
_entity_poly.type
_entity_poly.pdbx_seq_one_letter_code
_entity_poly.pdbx_strand_id
1 'polypeptide(L)'
;MKTATYNLIGGGTKVVEYDENAPCIICGEPVVEASMGGTALCPWCDVGKCRYCKVALPMGITKEQSIKKIREHMQWHISHPVKEPYSGENSGG
;
A
#
# COMPACT_ATOMS: atom_id res chain seq x y z
N MET A 1 12.12 5.14 13.01
CA MET A 1 10.89 5.96 13.18
C MET A 1 11.03 7.23 12.38
N LYS A 2 10.02 7.53 11.54
CA LYS A 2 9.91 8.71 10.68
C LYS A 2 8.53 9.35 10.87
N THR A 3 8.39 10.60 10.45
CA THR A 3 7.13 11.34 10.52
C THR A 3 6.75 11.91 9.16
N ALA A 4 5.45 12.01 8.90
CA ALA A 4 4.89 12.68 7.74
C ALA A 4 3.76 13.61 8.18
N THR A 5 3.71 14.81 7.59
CA THR A 5 2.70 15.82 7.90
C THR A 5 1.76 15.98 6.72
N TYR A 6 0.47 15.75 6.95
CA TYR A 6 -0.59 15.88 5.95
C TYR A 6 -1.45 17.09 6.26
N ASN A 7 -1.83 17.84 5.22
CA ASN A 7 -2.84 18.88 5.34
C ASN A 7 -4.23 18.24 5.27
N LEU A 8 -5.10 18.57 6.23
CA LEU A 8 -6.46 18.05 6.27
C LEU A 8 -7.40 18.91 5.42
N ILE A 9 -8.36 18.26 4.75
CA ILE A 9 -9.43 18.96 4.05
C ILE A 9 -10.31 19.62 5.12
N GLY A 10 -10.34 20.96 5.14
CA GLY A 10 -10.98 21.76 6.19
C GLY A 10 -10.01 22.60 7.03
N GLY A 11 -8.71 22.49 6.77
CA GLY A 11 -7.66 23.22 7.50
C GLY A 11 -7.03 22.38 8.61
N GLY A 12 -5.83 22.79 9.03
CA GLY A 12 -5.02 22.06 10.01
C GLY A 12 -4.12 20.99 9.40
N THR A 13 -3.27 20.41 10.27
CA THR A 13 -2.27 19.41 9.90
C THR A 13 -2.43 18.15 10.74
N LYS A 14 -2.13 16.99 10.15
CA LYS A 14 -2.04 15.71 10.84
C LYS A 14 -0.62 15.18 10.70
N VAL A 15 0.05 14.97 11.83
CA VAL A 15 1.34 14.28 11.87
C VAL A 15 1.08 12.79 12.05
N VAL A 16 1.70 11.98 11.20
CA VAL A 16 1.67 10.52 11.24
C VAL A 16 3.07 10.01 11.47
N GLU A 17 3.25 9.18 12.49
CA GLU A 17 4.50 8.48 12.74
C GLU A 17 4.46 7.09 12.08
N TYR A 18 5.58 6.67 11.50
CA TYR A 18 5.73 5.35 10.90
C TYR A 18 7.14 4.80 11.04
N ASP A 19 7.28 3.47 11.07
CA ASP A 19 8.56 2.78 10.90
C ASP A 19 8.64 2.24 9.47
N GLU A 20 9.62 2.72 8.70
CA GLU A 20 9.81 2.34 7.30
C GLU A 20 10.17 0.86 7.12
N ASN A 21 10.71 0.23 8.18
CA ASN A 21 11.09 -1.18 8.18
C ASN A 21 10.00 -2.09 8.74
N ALA A 22 8.93 -1.54 9.32
CA ALA A 22 7.87 -2.36 9.88
C ALA A 22 7.07 -3.06 8.76
N PRO A 23 6.71 -4.34 8.96
CA PRO A 23 5.94 -5.08 7.98
C PRO A 23 4.49 -4.61 7.95
N CYS A 24 3.99 -4.29 6.76
CA CYS A 24 2.58 -4.00 6.52
C CYS A 24 1.73 -5.21 6.91
N ILE A 25 0.67 -5.00 7.71
CA ILE A 25 -0.20 -6.11 8.17
C ILE A 25 -0.99 -6.78 7.03
N ILE A 26 -1.02 -6.15 5.85
CA ILE A 26 -1.70 -6.67 4.66
C ILE A 26 -0.74 -7.45 3.77
N CYS A 27 0.30 -6.80 3.24
CA CYS A 27 1.17 -7.43 2.26
C CYS A 27 2.48 -8.00 2.84
N GLY A 28 2.77 -7.77 4.12
CA GLY A 28 4.01 -8.21 4.80
C GLY A 28 5.24 -7.37 4.47
N GLU A 29 5.18 -6.60 3.37
CA GLU A 29 6.27 -5.75 2.93
C GLU A 29 6.51 -4.53 3.84
N PRO A 30 7.74 -3.99 3.87
CA PRO A 30 8.04 -2.77 4.62
C PRO A 30 7.15 -1.60 4.20
N VAL A 31 6.71 -0.80 5.17
CA VAL A 31 5.81 0.34 4.93
C VAL A 31 6.43 1.40 4.03
N VAL A 32 7.77 1.56 4.05
CA VAL A 32 8.65 2.47 3.27
C VAL A 32 8.29 3.97 3.25
N GLU A 33 7.02 4.33 3.33
CA GLU A 33 6.48 5.69 3.33
C GLU A 33 5.23 5.75 4.21
N ALA A 34 4.91 6.92 4.73
CA ALA A 34 3.72 7.10 5.56
C ALA A 34 2.42 6.84 4.78
N SER A 35 1.46 6.20 5.45
CA SER A 35 0.06 6.08 5.03
C SER A 35 -0.86 6.62 6.13
N MET A 36 -2.18 6.70 5.88
CA MET A 36 -3.12 7.09 6.94
C MET A 36 -3.21 6.02 8.05
N GLY A 37 -2.71 4.81 7.80
CA GLY A 37 -2.53 3.74 8.77
C GLY A 37 -1.20 3.76 9.55
N GLY A 38 -0.33 4.76 9.33
CA GLY A 38 0.97 4.87 10.01
C GLY A 38 1.86 3.65 9.78
N THR A 39 2.48 3.12 10.84
CA THR A 39 3.30 1.90 10.80
C THR A 39 2.54 0.63 10.40
N ALA A 40 1.20 0.59 10.51
CA ALA A 40 0.44 -0.64 10.30
C ALA A 40 0.25 -0.99 8.82
N LEU A 41 0.19 0.01 7.94
CA LEU A 41 -0.16 -0.15 6.54
C LEU A 41 0.82 0.60 5.63
N CYS A 42 1.22 -0.04 4.53
CA CYS A 42 1.92 0.66 3.47
C CYS A 42 0.95 1.53 2.64
N PRO A 43 1.44 2.59 1.98
CA PRO A 43 0.58 3.53 1.23
C PRO A 43 -0.26 2.85 0.14
N TRP A 44 0.27 1.79 -0.50
CA TRP A 44 -0.46 1.06 -1.54
C TRP A 44 -1.64 0.28 -0.99
N CYS A 45 -1.44 -0.44 0.12
CA CYS A 45 -2.52 -1.22 0.72
C CYS A 45 -3.58 -0.32 1.37
N ASP A 46 -3.17 0.83 1.91
CA ASP A 46 -4.08 1.84 2.49
C ASP A 46 -5.11 2.33 1.46
N VAL A 47 -4.70 2.49 0.19
CA VAL A 47 -5.58 2.90 -0.91
C VAL A 47 -6.13 1.74 -1.75
N GLY A 48 -5.93 0.49 -1.32
CA GLY A 48 -6.43 -0.69 -2.05
C GLY A 48 -5.75 -0.95 -3.41
N LYS A 49 -4.50 -0.52 -3.58
CA LYS A 49 -3.72 -0.68 -4.82
C LYS A 49 -2.59 -1.70 -4.65
N CYS A 50 -2.30 -2.48 -5.68
CA CYS A 50 -1.15 -3.36 -5.65
C CYS A 50 0.17 -2.60 -5.82
N ARG A 51 1.18 -2.87 -4.99
CA ARG A 51 2.49 -2.22 -5.13
C ARG A 51 3.28 -2.73 -6.34
N TYR A 52 3.07 -4.00 -6.74
CA TYR A 52 3.82 -4.66 -7.80
C TYR A 52 3.23 -4.39 -9.19
N CYS A 53 1.94 -4.64 -9.39
CA CYS A 53 1.29 -4.48 -10.70
C CYS A 53 0.46 -3.19 -10.83
N LYS A 54 0.37 -2.37 -9.77
CA LYS A 54 -0.38 -1.10 -9.73
C LYS A 54 -1.88 -1.21 -10.03
N VAL A 55 -2.44 -2.41 -10.13
CA VAL A 55 -3.89 -2.61 -10.26
C VAL A 55 -4.60 -2.17 -8.97
N ALA A 56 -5.67 -1.40 -9.13
CA ALA A 56 -6.60 -1.13 -8.05
C ALA A 56 -7.45 -2.38 -7.81
N LEU A 57 -7.42 -2.91 -6.60
CA LEU A 57 -8.16 -4.11 -6.28
C LEU A 57 -9.58 -3.71 -5.86
N PRO A 58 -10.60 -4.46 -6.31
CA PRO A 58 -11.98 -4.15 -5.97
C PRO A 58 -12.16 -4.29 -4.46
N MET A 59 -12.46 -3.15 -3.82
CA MET A 59 -12.89 -3.12 -2.43
C MET A 59 -14.16 -3.96 -2.32
N GLY A 60 -14.16 -4.95 -1.42
CA GLY A 60 -15.34 -5.74 -1.12
C GLY A 60 -16.43 -4.91 -0.45
N ILE A 61 -17.60 -5.53 -0.26
CA ILE A 61 -18.73 -4.89 0.44
C ILE A 61 -18.35 -4.57 1.89
N THR A 62 -17.44 -5.36 2.47
CA THR A 62 -16.88 -5.14 3.82
C THR A 62 -15.36 -4.97 3.79
N LYS A 63 -14.83 -4.33 4.84
CA LYS A 63 -13.39 -4.12 5.05
C LYS A 63 -12.62 -5.44 5.06
N GLU A 64 -13.17 -6.47 5.68
CA GLU A 64 -12.56 -7.79 5.79
C GLU A 64 -12.42 -8.46 4.43
N GLN A 65 -13.45 -8.33 3.57
CA GLN A 65 -13.40 -8.84 2.20
C GLN A 65 -12.35 -8.11 1.37
N SER A 66 -12.27 -6.78 1.48
CA SER A 66 -11.22 -5.99 0.83
C SER A 66 -9.83 -6.45 1.25
N ILE A 67 -9.59 -6.55 2.57
CA ILE A 67 -8.32 -7.01 3.15
C ILE A 67 -7.95 -8.41 2.66
N LYS A 68 -8.93 -9.33 2.62
CA LYS A 68 -8.71 -10.69 2.14
C LYS A 68 -8.27 -10.69 0.67
N LYS A 69 -8.96 -9.95 -0.20
CA LYS A 69 -8.61 -9.88 -1.64
C LYS A 69 -7.22 -9.31 -1.88
N ILE A 70 -6.86 -8.23 -1.19
CA ILE A 70 -5.51 -7.66 -1.34
C ILE A 70 -4.43 -8.59 -0.78
N ARG A 71 -4.69 -9.30 0.34
CA ARG A 71 -3.79 -10.33 0.84
C ARG A 71 -3.57 -11.45 -0.17
N GLU A 72 -4.65 -12.02 -0.70
CA GLU A 72 -4.58 -13.09 -1.70
C GLU A 72 -3.81 -12.64 -2.95
N HIS A 73 -4.06 -11.43 -3.44
CA HIS A 73 -3.34 -10.86 -4.57
C HIS A 73 -1.84 -10.65 -4.30
N MET A 74 -1.48 -10.18 -3.10
CA MET A 74 -0.07 -9.99 -2.73
C MET A 74 0.65 -11.33 -2.55
N GLN A 75 -0.01 -12.32 -1.96
CA GLN A 75 0.53 -13.68 -1.84
C GLN A 75 0.79 -14.33 -3.21
N TRP A 76 -0.05 -14.04 -4.21
CA TRP A 76 0.22 -14.45 -5.58
C TRP A 76 1.52 -13.84 -6.11
N HIS A 77 1.77 -12.54 -5.89
CA HIS A 77 3.03 -11.91 -6.30
C HIS A 77 4.26 -12.45 -5.55
N ILE A 78 4.13 -12.77 -4.26
CA ILE A 78 5.23 -13.36 -3.47
C ILE A 78 5.59 -14.76 -3.99
N SER A 79 4.58 -15.56 -4.35
CA SER A 79 4.78 -16.91 -4.89
C SER A 79 5.17 -16.94 -6.38
N HIS A 80 4.85 -15.87 -7.12
CA HIS A 80 5.15 -15.70 -8.55
C HIS A 80 5.92 -14.40 -8.76
N PRO A 81 7.17 -14.31 -8.27
CA PRO A 81 7.98 -13.12 -8.43
C PRO A 81 8.15 -12.85 -9.93
N VAL A 82 7.57 -11.75 -10.40
CA VAL A 82 7.84 -11.24 -11.74
C VAL A 82 9.34 -10.89 -11.81
N LYS A 83 10.01 -11.35 -12.88
CA LYS A 83 11.46 -11.20 -13.06
C LYS A 83 11.93 -9.74 -13.02
N GLU A 84 11.02 -8.79 -13.22
CA GLU A 84 11.25 -7.36 -12.99
C GLU A 84 10.01 -6.74 -12.34
N PRO A 85 10.16 -5.87 -11.31
CA PRO A 85 9.08 -4.99 -10.91
C PRO A 85 8.72 -4.10 -12.11
N TYR A 86 7.43 -3.90 -12.38
CA TYR A 86 6.95 -3.07 -13.49
C TYR A 86 7.55 -1.66 -13.39
N SER A 87 8.61 -1.40 -14.17
CA SER A 87 9.18 -0.08 -14.44
C SER A 87 8.25 0.58 -15.44
N GLY A 88 7.31 1.37 -14.95
CA GLY A 88 6.37 2.09 -15.78
C GLY A 88 7.10 3.03 -16.73
N GLU A 89 7.34 2.59 -17.96
CA GLU A 89 7.56 3.45 -19.11
C GLU A 89 6.59 3.00 -20.20
N ASN A 90 5.62 3.87 -20.47
CA ASN A 90 4.75 3.79 -21.63
C ASN A 90 5.62 3.82 -22.89
N SER A 91 5.72 2.72 -23.62
CA SER A 91 5.99 2.77 -25.05
C SER A 91 4.73 3.34 -25.72
N GLY A 92 4.71 4.65 -25.90
CA GLY A 92 3.77 5.33 -26.79
C GLY A 92 3.91 4.75 -28.20
N GLY A 93 2.77 4.36 -28.76
CA GLY A 93 2.57 4.11 -30.18
C GLY A 93 1.53 5.08 -30.73
#